data_AF-C5CH46-F1
#
_entry.id   AF-C5CH46-F1
#
_cell.length_a   1.000
_cell.length_b   1.000
_cell.length_c   1.000
_cell.angle_alpha   90.00
_cell.angle_beta   90.00
_cell.angle_gamma   90.00
#
_symmetry.space_group_name_H-M   'P 1'
#
loop_
_entity.id
_entity.type
_entity.pdbx_description
1 polymer ?
#
loop_
_entity_poly.entity_id
_entity_poly.type
_entity_poly.pdbx_seq_one_letter_code
_entity_poly.pdbx_strand_id
1 'polypeptide(L)'
;MTFSIQLSVPQDENGYIDRQCPECGMYFKIKPGTGLKENRNCKCPYCEYESEIGSFITKEQLDYFESIVRKEAFEKIIKPGLKKIEEYLKSLEKKNKE
;
A
#
# COMPACT_ATOMS: atom_id res chain seq x y z
N MET A 1 1.93 -18.02 -5.23
CA MET A 1 3.08 -17.11 -5.03
C MET A 1 2.53 -15.88 -4.33
N THR A 2 2.95 -15.64 -3.09
CA THR A 2 2.51 -14.49 -2.29
C THR A 2 3.68 -13.53 -2.18
N PHE A 3 3.47 -12.27 -2.57
CA PHE A 3 4.47 -11.21 -2.47
C PHE A 3 3.94 -10.13 -1.53
N SER A 4 4.77 -9.72 -0.58
CA SER A 4 4.44 -8.74 0.45
C SER A 4 5.37 -7.53 0.32
N ILE A 5 4.81 -6.33 0.44
CA ILE A 5 5.57 -5.07 0.44
C ILE A 5 5.33 -4.38 1.78
N GLN A 6 6.42 -3.99 2.45
CA GLN A 6 6.35 -3.12 3.62
C GLN A 6 6.43 -1.67 3.15
N LEU A 7 5.39 -0.91 3.44
CA LEU A 7 5.31 0.52 3.13
C LEU A 7 5.12 1.30 4.42
N SER A 8 5.81 2.42 4.51
CA SER A 8 5.67 3.37 5.62
C SER A 8 4.89 4.58 5.14
N VAL A 9 3.99 5.08 5.98
CA VAL A 9 3.30 6.36 5.74
C VAL A 9 4.30 7.49 5.99
N PRO A 10 4.49 8.45 5.05
CA PRO A 10 5.33 9.61 5.29
C PRO A 10 4.78 10.46 6.43
N GLN A 11 5.68 11.02 7.24
CA GLN A 11 5.33 11.97 8.31
C GLN A 11 5.47 13.40 7.80
N ASP A 12 4.70 14.32 8.37
CA ASP A 12 4.87 15.75 8.14
C ASP A 12 6.11 16.30 8.85
N GLU A 13 6.42 17.59 8.63
CA GLU A 13 7.59 18.27 9.22
C GLU A 13 7.66 18.20 10.75
N ASN A 14 6.51 17.98 11.40
CA ASN A 14 6.38 17.91 12.85
C ASN A 14 6.27 16.45 13.36
N GLY A 15 6.41 15.47 12.48
CA GLY A 15 6.36 14.03 12.80
C GLY A 15 4.94 13.48 12.95
N TYR A 16 3.92 14.16 12.44
CA TYR A 16 2.53 13.68 12.45
C TYR A 16 2.15 12.97 11.16
N ILE A 17 1.15 12.11 11.25
CA ILE A 17 0.54 11.42 10.13
C ILE A 17 -0.93 11.86 10.04
N ASP A 18 -1.34 12.29 8.86
CA ASP A 18 -2.74 12.59 8.57
C ASP A 18 -3.57 11.32 8.50
N ARG A 19 -4.79 11.38 9.04
CA ARG A 19 -5.74 10.27 9.12
C ARG A 19 -7.13 10.78 8.80
N GLN A 20 -7.93 9.95 8.15
CA GLN A 20 -9.31 10.27 7.82
C GLN A 20 -10.24 9.23 8.46
N CYS A 21 -11.29 9.69 9.13
CA CYS A 21 -12.29 8.80 9.70
C CYS A 21 -13.20 8.23 8.59
N PRO A 22 -13.39 6.90 8.51
CA PRO A 22 -14.29 6.31 7.51
C PRO A 22 -15.77 6.61 7.78
N GLU A 23 -16.16 6.88 9.03
CA GLU A 23 -17.55 7.16 9.39
C GLU A 23 -17.95 8.62 9.13
N CYS A 24 -17.18 9.59 9.65
CA CYS A 24 -17.54 11.01 9.57
C CYS A 24 -16.76 11.79 8.50
N GLY A 25 -15.78 11.18 7.85
CA GLY A 25 -14.96 11.81 6.80
C GLY A 25 -13.98 12.88 7.30
N MET A 26 -13.97 13.18 8.60
CA MET A 26 -13.10 14.21 9.18
C MET A 26 -11.64 13.78 9.22
N TYR A 27 -10.76 14.76 8.99
CA TYR A 27 -9.32 14.59 9.05
C TYR A 27 -8.78 14.93 10.43
N PHE A 28 -7.79 14.17 10.88
CA PHE A 28 -7.05 14.43 12.11
C PHE A 28 -5.62 13.92 12.00
N LYS A 29 -4.74 14.46 12.86
CA LYS A 29 -3.33 14.10 12.89
C LYS A 29 -3.03 13.19 14.07
N ILE A 30 -2.21 12.17 13.84
CA ILE A 30 -1.71 11.29 14.89
C ILE A 30 -0.18 11.35 14.96
N LYS A 31 0.37 11.28 16.16
CA LYS A 31 1.81 11.12 16.37
C LYS A 31 2.12 9.64 16.61
N PRO A 32 2.91 8.97 15.77
CA PRO A 32 3.27 7.59 16.02
C PRO A 32 4.13 7.48 17.29
N GLY A 33 4.01 6.37 18.01
CA GLY A 33 4.77 6.11 19.24
C GLY A 33 4.14 6.66 20.52
N THR A 34 3.04 7.41 20.45
CA THR A 34 2.30 7.89 21.64
C THR A 34 1.13 6.98 22.05
N GLY A 35 0.90 5.89 21.31
CA GLY A 35 -0.18 4.94 21.58
C GLY A 35 0.14 3.99 22.74
N LEU A 36 -0.91 3.52 23.43
CA LEU A 36 -0.79 2.45 24.43
C LEU A 36 -0.39 1.14 23.73
N LYS A 37 0.64 0.46 24.23
CA LYS A 37 1.17 -0.77 23.61
C LYS A 37 0.13 -1.88 23.45
N GLU A 38 -0.90 -1.88 24.28
CA GLU A 38 -1.95 -2.91 24.33
C GLU A 38 -3.13 -2.59 23.43
N ASN A 39 -3.35 -1.31 23.09
CA ASN A 39 -4.54 -0.87 22.37
C ASN A 39 -4.15 -0.31 21.00
N ARG A 40 -4.26 -1.15 19.97
CA ARG A 40 -3.93 -0.78 18.57
C ARG A 40 -5.07 -0.05 17.85
N ASN A 41 -6.19 0.14 18.55
CA ASN A 41 -7.34 0.83 18.02
C ASN A 41 -7.09 2.34 18.06
N CYS A 42 -7.51 3.00 16.99
CA CYS A 42 -7.57 4.43 16.88
C CYS A 42 -9.03 4.87 17.08
N LYS A 43 -9.23 5.88 17.92
CA LYS A 43 -10.54 6.48 18.16
C LYS A 43 -10.60 7.85 17.49
N CYS A 44 -11.66 8.10 16.72
CA CYS A 44 -11.91 9.39 16.10
C CYS A 44 -12.21 10.45 17.17
N PRO A 45 -11.53 11.61 17.16
CA PRO A 45 -11.78 12.68 18.13
C PRO A 45 -13.12 13.43 17.90
N TYR A 46 -13.79 13.19 16.76
CA TYR A 46 -15.01 13.92 16.39
C TYR A 46 -16.29 13.11 16.62
N CYS A 47 -16.34 11.87 16.13
CA CYS A 47 -17.54 11.02 16.20
C CYS A 47 -17.36 9.80 17.11
N GLU A 48 -16.21 9.70 17.79
CA GLU A 48 -15.89 8.61 18.71
C GLU A 48 -15.80 7.21 18.09
N TYR A 49 -15.90 7.09 16.77
CA TYR A 49 -15.71 5.82 16.07
C TYR A 49 -14.34 5.22 16.38
N GLU A 50 -14.33 3.94 16.74
CA GLU A 50 -13.14 3.20 17.11
C GLU A 50 -12.92 2.04 16.13
N SER A 51 -11.72 1.96 15.57
CA SER A 51 -11.33 0.88 14.67
C SER A 51 -9.81 0.71 14.68
N GLU A 52 -9.28 -0.27 13.96
CA GLU A 52 -7.83 -0.38 13.78
C GLU A 52 -7.27 0.86 13.09
N ILE A 53 -6.04 1.26 13.45
CA ILE A 53 -5.35 2.40 12.84
C ILE A 53 -5.26 2.32 11.30
N GLY A 54 -5.27 1.11 10.75
CA GLY A 54 -5.28 0.85 9.31
C GLY A 54 -6.59 1.24 8.61
N SER A 55 -7.70 1.35 9.33
CA SER A 55 -8.98 1.79 8.77
C SER A 55 -9.03 3.30 8.55
N PHE A 56 -8.17 4.05 9.24
CA PHE A 56 -8.10 5.50 9.14
C PHE A 56 -7.06 5.89 8.10
N ILE A 57 -7.37 5.70 6.81
CA ILE A 57 -6.47 6.02 5.71
C ILE A 57 -7.10 7.13 4.88
N THR A 58 -6.31 8.14 4.52
CA THR A 58 -6.78 9.17 3.60
C THR A 58 -6.76 8.65 2.15
N LYS A 59 -7.56 9.24 1.28
CA LYS A 59 -7.55 8.90 -0.15
C LYS A 59 -6.16 9.08 -0.77
N GLU A 60 -5.46 10.15 -0.42
CA GLU A 60 -4.11 10.45 -0.91
C GLU A 60 -3.09 9.39 -0.47
N GLN A 61 -3.22 8.88 0.75
CA GLN A 61 -2.39 7.78 1.24
C GLN A 61 -2.66 6.48 0.48
N LEU A 62 -3.93 6.18 0.20
CA LEU A 62 -4.31 5.01 -0.59
C LEU A 62 -3.74 5.09 -2.01
N ASP A 63 -3.90 6.25 -2.67
CA ASP A 63 -3.38 6.50 -4.02
C ASP A 63 -1.85 6.38 -4.06
N TYR A 64 -1.16 6.91 -3.04
CA TYR A 64 0.28 6.77 -2.88
C TYR A 64 0.70 5.29 -2.77
N PHE A 65 0.05 4.51 -1.90
CA PHE A 65 0.34 3.09 -1.76
C PHE A 65 0.07 2.31 -3.04
N GLU A 66 -1.04 2.56 -3.71
CA GLU A 66 -1.38 1.92 -4.98
C GLU A 66 -0.29 2.18 -6.03
N SER A 67 0.20 3.42 -6.13
CA SER A 67 1.25 3.79 -7.08
C SER A 67 2.55 2.97 -6.87
N ILE A 68 2.95 2.76 -5.61
CA ILE A 68 4.16 2.00 -5.27
C ILE A 68 3.93 0.51 -5.53
N VAL A 69 2.81 -0.04 -5.07
CA VAL A 69 2.46 -1.46 -5.27
C VAL A 69 2.42 -1.78 -6.75
N ARG A 70 1.81 -0.92 -7.57
CA ARG A 70 1.73 -1.12 -9.03
C ARG A 70 3.11 -1.17 -9.67
N LYS A 71 4.00 -0.24 -9.30
CA LYS A 71 5.38 -0.19 -9.81
C LYS A 71 6.16 -1.46 -9.41
N GLU A 72 6.09 -1.85 -8.15
CA GLU A 72 6.78 -3.03 -7.63
C GLU A 72 6.24 -4.33 -8.22
N ALA A 73 4.92 -4.47 -8.35
CA ALA A 73 4.28 -5.62 -8.98
C ALA A 73 4.67 -5.73 -10.47
N PHE A 74 4.74 -4.60 -11.18
CA PHE A 74 5.18 -4.59 -12.56
C PHE A 74 6.61 -5.11 -12.70
N GLU A 75 7.55 -4.61 -11.90
CA GLU A 75 8.96 -5.00 -11.99
C GLU A 75 9.22 -6.45 -11.53
N LYS A 76 8.52 -6.93 -10.50
CA LYS A 76 8.80 -8.25 -9.90
C LYS A 76 7.97 -9.39 -10.48
N ILE A 77 6.78 -9.09 -11.02
CA ILE A 77 5.84 -10.13 -11.46
C ILE A 77 5.64 -10.03 -12.97
N ILE A 78 5.21 -8.87 -13.46
CA ILE A 78 4.79 -8.70 -14.85
C ILE A 78 5.99 -8.78 -15.80
N LYS A 79 7.05 -7.99 -15.56
CA LYS A 79 8.22 -7.90 -16.44
C LYS A 79 8.96 -9.23 -16.61
N PRO A 80 9.25 -10.02 -15.55
CA PRO A 80 9.83 -11.35 -15.71
C PRO A 80 8.90 -12.32 -16.44
N GLY A 81 7.58 -12.22 -16.21
CA GLY A 81 6.59 -13.01 -16.92
C GLY A 81 6.59 -12.75 -18.43
N LEU A 82 6.59 -11.47 -18.83
CA LEU A 82 6.66 -11.07 -20.24
C LEU A 82 7.95 -11.54 -20.91
N LYS A 83 9.10 -11.42 -20.22
CA LYS A 83 10.38 -11.90 -20.75
C LYS A 83 10.37 -13.40 -21.02
N LYS A 84 9.81 -14.20 -20.10
CA LYS A 84 9.65 -15.66 -20.29
C LYS A 84 8.75 -16.00 -21.47
N ILE A 85 7.66 -15.25 -21.66
CA ILE A 85 6.76 -15.42 -22.82
C ILE A 85 7.52 -15.12 -24.11
N GLU A 86 8.28 -14.03 -24.17
CA GLU A 86 9.08 -13.65 -25.34
C GLU A 86 10.12 -14.73 -25.70
N GLU A 87 10.84 -15.25 -24.70
CA GLU A 87 11.82 -16.33 -24.87
C GLU A 87 11.15 -17.62 -25.37
N TYR A 88 9.97 -17.94 -24.83
CA TYR A 88 9.18 -19.10 -25.26
C TYR A 88 8.75 -18.98 -26.72
N LEU A 89 8.19 -17.84 -27.14
CA LEU A 89 7.77 -17.60 -28.52
C LEU A 89 8.95 -17.73 -29.50
N LYS A 90 10.11 -17.13 -29.19
CA LYS A 90 11.33 -17.27 -30.01
C LYS A 90 11.76 -18.73 -30.16
N SER A 91 11.61 -19.54 -29.10
CA SER A 91 11.94 -20.97 -29.16
C SER A 91 11.01 -21.77 -30.07
N LEU A 92 9.73 -21.38 -30.16
CA LEU A 92 8.75 -22.01 -31.06
C LEU A 92 9.02 -21.66 -32.53
N GLU A 93 9.33 -20.40 -32.81
CA GLU A 93 9.69 -19.97 -34.17
C GLU A 93 10.91 -20.71 -34.72
N LYS A 94 11.91 -20.97 -33.88
CA LYS A 94 13.09 -21.74 -34.26
C LYS A 94 12.75 -23.19 -34.61
N LYS A 95 11.90 -23.84 -33.81
CA LYS A 95 11.49 -25.23 -34.03
C LYS A 95 10.65 -25.42 -35.29
N ASN A 96 9.85 -24.42 -35.68
CA ASN A 96 9.01 -24.51 -36.88
C ASN A 96 9.77 -24.25 -38.20
N LYS A 97 11.06 -23.87 -38.13
CA LYS A 97 11.94 -23.67 -39.30
C LYS A 97 12.87 -24.85 -39.58
N GLU A 98 12.92 -25.84 -38.70
CA GLU A 98 13.62 -27.13 -38.85
C GLU A 98 12.62 -28.20 -39.31
#